data_AF-A0A943J0H8-F1
#
_entry.id   AF-A0A943J0H8-F1
#
_cell.length_a   1.000
_cell.length_b   1.000
_cell.length_c   1.000
_cell.angle_alpha   90.00
_cell.angle_beta   90.00
_cell.angle_gamma   90.00
#
_symmetry.space_group_name_H-M   'P 1'
#
loop_
_entity.id
_entity.type
_entity.pdbx_description
1 polymer ?
#
loop_
_entity_poly.entity_id
_entity_poly.type
_entity_poly.pdbx_seq_one_letter_code
_entity_poly.pdbx_strand_id
1 'polypeptide(L)'
;MSYLQKLQQTETEILEEIDRLCEKHSIVYYLAGGTLLGAVRHRGFIPWDDDIDVAMPRFYFERFRDICLSELDVRFFLLCPQSDQNYW
;
A
#
# COMPACT_ATOMS: atom_id res chain seq x y z
N MET A 1 14.60 17.67 6.04
CA MET A 1 13.48 16.74 5.78
C MET A 1 12.55 16.79 6.99
N SER A 2 11.32 17.25 6.81
CA SER A 2 10.31 17.32 7.88
C SER A 2 9.90 15.92 8.33
N TYR A 3 9.21 15.83 9.47
CA TYR A 3 8.61 14.56 9.92
C TYR A 3 7.66 13.99 8.85
N LEU A 4 6.78 14.84 8.29
CA LEU A 4 5.86 14.46 7.23
C LEU A 4 6.58 13.93 5.98
N GLN A 5 7.66 14.58 5.56
CA GLN A 5 8.44 14.11 4.40
C GLN A 5 9.08 12.73 4.63
N LYS A 6 9.42 12.39 5.88
CA LYS A 6 9.91 11.06 6.21
C LYS A 6 8.79 10.03 6.19
N LEU A 7 7.60 10.39 6.67
CA LEU A 7 6.42 9.52 6.64
C LEU A 7 6.02 9.19 5.19
N GLN A 8 5.87 10.22 4.35
CA GLN A 8 5.57 10.06 2.93
C GLN A 8 6.61 9.20 2.19
N GLN A 9 7.89 9.30 2.57
CA GLN A 9 8.94 8.43 2.03
C GLN A 9 8.73 6.98 2.44
N THR A 10 8.46 6.70 3.72
CA THR A 10 8.15 5.35 4.21
C THR A 10 6.90 4.77 3.53
N GLU A 11 5.86 5.58 3.34
CA GLU A 11 4.64 5.15 2.65
C GLU A 11 4.89 4.87 1.17
N THR A 12 5.78 5.64 0.52
CA THR A 12 6.21 5.33 -0.84
C THR A 12 6.91 3.97 -0.89
N GLU A 13 7.77 3.65 0.08
CA GLU A 13 8.41 2.33 0.16
C GLU A 13 7.39 1.19 0.37
N ILE A 14 6.31 1.43 1.14
CA ILE A 14 5.20 0.48 1.29
C ILE A 14 4.47 0.30 -0.05
N LEU A 15 4.18 1.39 -0.77
CA LEU A 15 3.50 1.35 -2.06
C LEU A 15 4.35 0.65 -3.13
N GLU A 16 5.67 0.87 -3.14
CA GLU A 16 6.62 0.17 -4.02
C GLU A 16 6.64 -1.34 -3.76
N GLU A 17 6.54 -1.77 -2.49
CA GLU A 17 6.45 -3.18 -2.15
C GLU A 17 5.11 -3.81 -2.58
N ILE A 18 3.99 -3.08 -2.40
CA ILE A 18 2.68 -3.49 -2.91
C ILE A 18 2.74 -3.63 -4.43
N ASP A 19 3.29 -2.64 -5.14
CA ASP A 19 3.43 -2.63 -6.59
C ASP A 19 4.30 -3.79 -7.08
N ARG A 20 5.46 -4.01 -6.46
CA ARG A 20 6.38 -5.11 -6.79
C ARG A 20 5.68 -6.47 -6.72
N LEU A 21 4.93 -6.73 -5.65
CA LEU A 21 4.18 -7.98 -5.50
C LEU A 21 3.03 -8.05 -6.51
N CYS A 22 2.33 -6.95 -6.74
CA CYS A 22 1.20 -6.92 -7.66
C CYS A 22 1.62 -7.15 -9.12
N GLU A 23 2.66 -6.48 -9.59
CA GLU A 23 3.23 -6.65 -10.94
C GLU A 23 3.74 -8.08 -11.14
N LYS A 24 4.52 -8.61 -10.17
CA LYS A 24 5.07 -9.97 -10.24
C LYS A 24 4.00 -11.04 -10.39
N HIS A 25 2.84 -10.86 -9.76
CA HIS A 25 1.77 -11.86 -9.69
C HIS A 25 0.55 -11.52 -10.56
N SER A 26 0.65 -10.49 -11.40
CA SER A 26 -0.42 -9.98 -12.27
C SER A 26 -1.71 -9.69 -11.49
N ILE A 27 -1.55 -8.99 -10.36
CA ILE A 27 -2.64 -8.55 -9.48
C ILE A 27 -2.94 -7.09 -9.82
N VAL A 28 -4.21 -6.81 -10.11
CA VAL A 28 -4.64 -5.44 -10.39
C VAL A 28 -5.02 -4.77 -9.07
N TYR A 29 -4.39 -3.62 -8.82
CA TYR A 29 -4.77 -2.68 -7.78
C TYR A 29 -4.88 -1.27 -8.38
N TYR A 30 -5.51 -0.37 -7.63
CA TYR A 30 -5.68 1.02 -8.02
C TYR A 30 -5.25 1.89 -6.85
N LEU A 31 -4.62 3.03 -7.12
CA LEU A 31 -4.56 4.10 -6.14
C LEU A 31 -5.99 4.58 -5.88
N ALA A 32 -6.30 4.91 -4.62
CA ALA A 32 -7.60 5.40 -4.21
C ALA A 32 -7.48 6.74 -3.46
N GLY A 33 -8.62 7.38 -3.18
CA GLY A 33 -8.69 8.52 -2.27
C GLY A 33 -7.71 9.67 -2.57
N GLY A 34 -7.08 10.16 -1.51
CA GLY A 34 -6.09 11.23 -1.54
C GLY A 34 -4.86 10.86 -2.36
N THR A 35 -4.43 9.60 -2.29
CA THR A 35 -3.27 9.08 -3.03
C THR A 35 -3.46 9.17 -4.54
N LEU A 36 -4.62 8.76 -5.07
CA LEU A 36 -4.93 8.90 -6.50
C LEU A 36 -4.96 10.37 -6.92
N LEU A 37 -5.65 11.21 -6.15
CA LEU A 37 -5.75 12.64 -6.45
C LEU A 37 -4.37 13.32 -6.40
N GLY A 38 -3.54 12.98 -5.43
CA GLY A 38 -2.16 13.44 -5.31
C GLY A 38 -1.34 13.08 -6.54
N ALA A 39 -1.33 11.81 -6.92
CA ALA A 39 -0.57 11.31 -8.07
C ALA A 39 -0.91 12.08 -9.36
N VAL A 40 -2.20 12.38 -9.59
CA VAL A 40 -2.65 13.13 -10.77
C VAL A 40 -2.37 14.63 -10.65
N ARG A 41 -2.74 15.26 -9.53
CA ARG A 41 -2.74 16.73 -9.35
C ARG A 41 -1.38 17.30 -8.97
N HIS A 42 -0.66 16.63 -8.08
CA HIS A 42 0.61 17.08 -7.50
C HIS A 42 1.83 16.31 -8.02
N ARG A 43 1.61 15.24 -8.81
CA ARG A 43 2.67 14.33 -9.28
C ARG A 43 3.42 13.65 -8.12
N GLY A 44 2.67 13.34 -7.06
CA GLY A 44 3.18 12.77 -5.81
C GLY A 44 2.12 12.93 -4.72
N PHE A 45 2.54 12.96 -3.46
CA PHE A 45 1.61 13.21 -2.34
C PHE A 45 0.90 14.56 -2.44
N ILE A 46 -0.31 14.63 -1.89
CA ILE A 46 -0.86 15.91 -1.47
C ILE A 46 0.05 16.44 -0.36
N PRO A 47 0.46 17.73 -0.35
CA PRO A 47 1.54 18.18 0.55
C PRO A 47 1.29 17.99 2.05
N TRP A 48 0.04 17.79 2.45
CA TRP A 48 -0.39 17.59 3.83
C TRP A 48 -1.02 16.21 4.10
N ASP A 49 -1.06 15.31 3.10
CA ASP A 49 -1.45 13.91 3.33
C ASP A 49 -0.37 13.16 4.10
N ASP A 50 -0.82 12.30 5.00
CA ASP A 50 -0.01 11.49 5.92
C ASP A 50 -0.39 10.00 5.87
N ASP A 51 -1.04 9.55 4.79
CA ASP A 51 -1.34 8.16 4.51
C ASP A 51 -1.37 7.83 3.01
N ILE A 52 -1.52 6.53 2.71
CA ILE A 52 -1.78 6.03 1.36
C ILE A 52 -2.99 5.09 1.32
N ASP A 53 -3.78 5.24 0.27
CA ASP A 53 -4.94 4.42 -0.02
C ASP A 53 -4.74 3.65 -1.34
N VAL A 54 -4.95 2.33 -1.28
CA VAL A 54 -5.07 1.47 -2.44
C VAL A 54 -6.37 0.68 -2.40
N ALA A 55 -6.94 0.41 -3.57
CA ALA A 55 -8.12 -0.42 -3.74
C ALA A 55 -7.79 -1.63 -4.61
N MET A 56 -8.32 -2.79 -4.24
CA MET A 56 -8.21 -4.03 -5.01
C MET A 56 -9.58 -4.67 -5.16
N PRO A 57 -9.93 -5.24 -6.33
CA PRO A 57 -11.02 -6.19 -6.43
C PRO A 57 -10.83 -7.31 -5.40
N ARG A 58 -11.91 -7.74 -4.74
CA ARG A 58 -11.85 -8.71 -3.64
C ARG A 58 -11.01 -9.94 -3.97
N PHE A 59 -11.19 -10.53 -5.15
CA PHE A 59 -10.44 -11.71 -5.55
C PHE A 59 -8.93 -11.47 -5.66
N TYR A 60 -8.51 -10.27 -6.06
CA TYR A 60 -7.12 -9.87 -6.14
C TYR A 60 -6.53 -9.62 -4.76
N PHE A 61 -7.30 -9.02 -3.84
CA PHE A 61 -6.90 -8.88 -2.45
C PHE A 61 -6.64 -10.23 -1.77
N GLU A 62 -7.53 -11.22 -1.97
CA GLU A 62 -7.33 -12.56 -1.39
C GLU A 62 -6.01 -13.18 -1.89
N ARG A 63 -5.72 -13.06 -3.18
CA ARG A 63 -4.45 -13.52 -3.76
C ARG A 63 -3.25 -12.76 -3.21
N PHE A 64 -3.35 -11.43 -3.11
CA PHE A 64 -2.29 -10.57 -2.56
C PHE A 64 -1.97 -10.95 -1.11
N ARG A 65 -2.99 -11.13 -0.27
CA ARG A 65 -2.82 -11.57 1.12
C ARG A 65 -2.04 -12.88 1.20
N ASP A 66 -2.41 -13.87 0.39
CA ASP A 66 -1.76 -15.18 0.42
C ASP A 66 -0.29 -15.09 -0.04
N ILE A 67 0.03 -14.21 -0.99
CA ILE A 67 1.42 -13.91 -1.42
C ILE A 67 2.21 -13.23 -0.31
N CYS A 68 1.59 -12.32 0.45
CA CYS A 68 2.26 -11.62 1.54
C CYS A 68 2.75 -12.56 2.65
N LEU A 69 2.18 -13.76 2.79
CA LEU A 69 2.63 -14.75 3.77
C LEU A 69 4.01 -15.34 3.44
N SER A 70 4.45 -15.28 2.18
CA SER A 70 5.68 -15.95 1.72
C SER A 70 6.67 -15.05 0.99
N GLU A 71 6.22 -13.94 0.39
CA GLU A 71 7.05 -13.11 -0.48
C GLU A 71 7.16 -11.64 -0.05
N LEU A 72 6.48 -11.25 1.03
CA LEU A 72 6.59 -9.90 1.59
C LEU A 72 8.00 -9.68 2.14
N ASP A 73 8.60 -8.54 1.81
CA ASP A 73 9.87 -8.12 2.38
C ASP A 73 9.76 -8.07 3.92
N VAL A 74 10.78 -8.60 4.60
CA VAL A 74 10.85 -8.75 6.05
C VAL A 74 10.71 -7.44 6.83
N ARG A 75 10.84 -6.29 6.16
CA ARG A 75 10.59 -4.96 6.72
C ARG A 75 9.11 -4.68 6.96
N PHE A 76 8.21 -5.41 6.29
CA PHE A 76 6.77 -5.17 6.33
C PHE A 76 6.01 -6.37 6.91
N PHE A 77 4.78 -6.09 7.36
CA PHE A 77 3.80 -7.11 7.73
C PHE A 77 2.42 -6.67 7.25
N LEU A 78 1.57 -7.64 6.92
CA LEU A 78 0.18 -7.37 6.53
C LEU A 78 -0.75 -7.52 7.74
N LEU A 79 -1.37 -6.41 8.15
CA LEU A 79 -2.39 -6.40 9.20
C LEU A 79 -3.79 -6.48 8.57
N CYS A 80 -4.54 -7.55 8.88
CA CYS A 80 -5.91 -7.76 8.42
C CYS A 80 -6.66 -8.65 9.43
N PRO A 81 -8.00 -8.78 9.35
CA PRO A 81 -8.78 -9.60 10.28
C PRO A 81 -8.32 -11.06 10.38
N GLN A 82 -7.67 -11.58 9.35
CA GLN A 82 -7.14 -12.95 9.32
C GLN A 82 -5.76 -13.07 9.97
N SER A 83 -4.97 -12.00 10.01
CA SER A 83 -3.63 -12.01 10.61
C SER A 83 -3.60 -11.53 12.06
N ASP A 84 -4.64 -10.82 12.53
CA ASP A 84 -4.74 -10.36 13.92
C ASP A 84 -6.17 -10.52 14.48
N GLN A 85 -6.29 -11.22 15.61
CA GLN A 85 -7.56 -11.43 16.32
C GLN A 85 -8.05 -10.16 17.03
N ASN A 86 -7.18 -9.16 17.20
CA ASN A 86 -7.47 -7.84 17.74
C ASN A 86 -7.58 -6.78 16.63
N TYR A 87 -7.96 -7.19 15.43
CA TYR A 87 -8.28 -6.24 14.36
C TYR A 87 -9.63 -5.56 14.69
N TRP A 88 -9.58 -4.31 15.14
CA TRP A 88 -10.74 -3.47 15.49
C TRP A 88 -10.93 -2.35 14.48
#